data_AF-A0A5C1Y564-F1
#
_entry.id   AF-A0A5C1Y564-F1
#
_cell.length_a   1.000
_cell.length_b   1.000
_cell.length_c   1.000
_cell.angle_alpha   90.00
_cell.angle_beta   90.00
_cell.angle_gamma   90.00
#
_symmetry.space_group_name_H-M   'P 1'
#
loop_
_entity.id
_entity.type
_entity.pdbx_description
1 polymer ?
#
loop_
_entity_poly.entity_id
_entity_poly.type
_entity_poly.pdbx_seq_one_letter_code
_entity_poly.pdbx_strand_id
1 'polypeptide(L)'
;MSTTTSARRTASARSRASHTTAEAVRPSETAEAETDAVALTGAPNPYALASLVAGRRIDWDSASDARGILEDVFELPYTEIIGSADSPLFYGSTIRGGRPVRKRPAAPPAIGTDDTDEQGDAAPDVSRAKTLADILAALGRKSPADVPVRGATLTRDGVFAELGRLDEIAAPYIHLFDPRVLDVLFPLEPGYHPPGFSWQDTGRFYNETTEFFDPVQGQVGDCYFIAAMASVAWAKPFTIADRTRATATAQDSFTHQVSFYGGNGGYGSGGWTTVEVSDRVLVASGGSTSHYAHSAETGEIWPAVYEKAFAKWRFGTNDDFPNIPNLAWGNTVAATVSLTGGHGYGHDHGSLTDAQLLTLVKSHSSGGRTTTPMVAWSHGAGSDQATRAANEAGVVASHAYSVLGWMRRYEWVPRLRLEVELPRIIPEWRVPGPDPAILRDLVAGTTINELTHARLDLPTEIFQRYELRPVDYIVARNPWGSTPGTGPSTTAGDYRARDVSWWRDVPLGAKGVFAMEVGAFRRYFAGTGGAD
;
A
#
# COMPACT_ATOMS: atom_id res chain seq x y z
N MET A 1 -14.09 -88.37 8.37
CA MET A 1 -13.89 -86.95 8.75
C MET A 1 -12.46 -86.81 9.23
N SER A 2 -11.60 -86.23 8.39
CA SER A 2 -10.16 -86.14 8.61
C SER A 2 -9.71 -84.70 8.84
N THR A 3 -8.79 -84.57 9.80
CA THR A 3 -7.62 -83.67 9.87
C THR A 3 -7.79 -82.15 9.86
N THR A 4 -7.33 -81.48 10.93
CA THR A 4 -6.11 -80.60 10.97
C THR A 4 -5.97 -80.00 12.39
N THR A 5 -5.04 -80.47 13.24
CA THR A 5 -3.60 -80.15 13.40
C THR A 5 -3.32 -78.72 13.92
N SER A 6 -2.94 -78.64 15.20
CA SER A 6 -2.29 -77.51 15.86
C SER A 6 -0.80 -77.82 16.00
N ALA A 7 0.09 -76.89 15.66
CA ALA A 7 1.53 -77.06 15.88
C ALA A 7 2.22 -75.75 16.31
N ARG A 8 2.75 -75.84 17.52
CA ARG A 8 3.67 -74.97 18.26
C ARG A 8 5.08 -75.04 17.64
N ARG A 9 5.83 -73.94 17.57
CA ARG A 9 7.30 -73.90 17.36
C ARG A 9 7.90 -72.80 18.24
N THR A 10 8.61 -73.12 19.32
CA THR A 10 10.06 -73.38 19.48
C THR A 10 10.96 -72.15 19.26
N ALA A 11 11.68 -71.80 20.33
CA ALA A 11 12.69 -70.76 20.45
C ALA A 11 14.11 -71.37 20.43
N SER A 12 15.12 -70.63 19.93
CA SER A 12 16.58 -70.67 20.23
C SER A 12 17.33 -69.98 19.07
N ALA A 13 18.41 -69.18 19.15
CA ALA A 13 19.08 -68.39 20.18
C ALA A 13 20.15 -67.51 19.47
N ARG A 14 20.39 -66.30 20.01
CA ARG A 14 21.62 -65.49 20.07
C ARG A 14 22.46 -65.17 18.80
N SER A 15 22.65 -63.86 18.56
CA SER A 15 23.95 -63.21 18.84
C SER A 15 23.73 -61.71 19.15
N ARG A 16 24.55 -61.18 20.06
CA ARG A 16 24.47 -59.85 20.67
C ARG A 16 25.72 -59.09 20.19
N ALA A 17 25.55 -57.99 19.47
CA ALA A 17 26.59 -57.01 19.24
C ALA A 17 26.02 -55.62 19.56
N SER A 18 26.73 -54.94 20.44
CA SER A 18 26.44 -53.64 21.05
C SER A 18 26.41 -52.50 20.05
N HIS A 19 25.35 -51.70 20.02
CA HIS A 19 25.41 -50.32 19.50
C HIS A 19 24.68 -49.35 20.43
N THR A 20 25.38 -48.24 20.64
CA THR A 20 25.17 -47.09 21.51
C THR A 20 23.86 -46.35 21.26
N THR A 21 23.28 -45.84 22.35
CA THR A 21 22.18 -44.89 22.40
C THR A 21 22.53 -43.58 21.70
N ALA A 22 21.73 -43.17 20.73
CA ALA A 22 21.64 -41.80 20.25
C ALA A 22 20.17 -41.45 19.98
N GLU A 23 19.75 -40.40 20.70
CA GLU A 23 18.59 -39.54 20.59
C GLU A 23 17.88 -39.51 19.21
N ALA A 24 16.59 -39.87 19.19
CA ALA A 24 15.75 -39.81 17.99
C ALA A 24 15.25 -38.38 17.77
N VAL A 25 15.98 -37.65 16.91
CA VAL A 25 15.55 -36.40 16.28
C VAL A 25 14.28 -36.62 15.46
N ARG A 26 13.25 -35.81 15.72
CA ARG A 26 12.04 -35.74 14.89
C ARG A 26 12.39 -35.14 13.52
N PRO A 27 12.01 -35.74 12.38
CA PRO A 27 12.18 -35.10 11.09
C PRO A 27 11.19 -33.94 10.93
N SER A 28 11.75 -32.80 10.55
CA SER A 28 11.12 -31.52 10.24
C SER A 28 10.25 -31.57 8.97
N GLU A 29 9.19 -30.75 9.02
CA GLU A 29 8.64 -29.92 7.94
C GLU A 29 9.09 -30.26 6.51
N THR A 30 8.18 -30.85 5.72
CA THR A 30 7.88 -30.43 4.34
C THR A 30 6.64 -31.20 3.87
N ALA A 31 5.48 -30.59 4.05
CA ALA A 31 4.27 -30.88 3.29
C ALA A 31 3.37 -29.63 3.36
N GLU A 32 3.91 -28.49 2.93
CA GLU A 32 3.07 -27.36 2.56
C GLU A 32 2.26 -27.81 1.34
N ALA A 33 0.95 -27.96 1.54
CA ALA A 33 0.01 -28.16 0.46
C ALA A 33 0.16 -27.00 -0.54
N GLU A 34 0.23 -27.34 -1.83
CA GLU A 34 0.06 -26.41 -2.93
C GLU A 34 -1.23 -25.62 -2.72
N THR A 35 -1.08 -24.41 -2.20
CA THR A 35 -2.09 -23.37 -2.24
C THR A 35 -1.68 -22.47 -3.39
N ASP A 36 -2.61 -22.25 -4.33
CA ASP A 36 -2.41 -21.37 -5.49
C ASP A 36 -1.63 -20.12 -5.08
N ALA A 37 -0.47 -19.93 -5.71
CA ALA A 37 0.50 -18.92 -5.32
C ALA A 37 -0.03 -17.50 -5.59
N VAL A 38 -0.86 -16.98 -4.69
CA VAL A 38 -1.23 -15.56 -4.67
C VAL A 38 0.06 -14.74 -4.58
N ALA A 39 0.23 -13.80 -5.51
CA ALA A 39 1.44 -13.00 -5.61
C ALA A 39 1.65 -12.18 -4.31
N LEU A 40 2.87 -12.21 -3.79
CA LEU A 40 3.28 -11.35 -2.70
C LEU A 40 3.41 -9.91 -3.23
N THR A 41 2.74 -8.97 -2.56
CA THR A 41 2.78 -7.54 -2.87
C THR A 41 3.48 -6.79 -1.75
N GLY A 42 4.20 -5.72 -2.08
CA GLY A 42 4.95 -4.96 -1.09
C GLY A 42 5.58 -3.66 -1.57
N ALA A 43 4.97 -2.97 -2.55
CA ALA A 43 5.43 -1.64 -2.94
C ALA A 43 5.11 -0.61 -1.82
N PRO A 44 6.11 0.03 -1.18
CA PRO A 44 5.90 1.12 -0.23
C PRO A 44 5.33 2.37 -0.90
N ASN A 45 4.80 3.31 -0.11
CA ASN A 45 4.33 4.58 -0.64
C ASN A 45 5.52 5.48 -1.08
N PRO A 46 5.65 5.83 -2.38
CA PRO A 46 6.73 6.68 -2.90
C PRO A 46 6.73 8.07 -2.27
N TYR A 47 5.56 8.63 -1.95
CA TYR A 47 5.43 9.98 -1.39
C TYR A 47 5.99 10.05 0.03
N ALA A 48 5.67 9.02 0.82
CA ALA A 48 6.21 8.89 2.15
C ALA A 48 7.73 8.67 2.06
N LEU A 49 8.17 7.71 1.23
CA LEU A 49 9.59 7.41 1.05
C LEU A 49 10.41 8.63 0.58
N ALA A 50 9.88 9.41 -0.38
CA ALA A 50 10.54 10.62 -0.87
C ALA A 50 10.73 11.68 0.23
N SER A 51 9.77 11.81 1.16
CA SER A 51 9.93 12.71 2.32
C SER A 51 11.04 12.24 3.26
N LEU A 52 11.20 10.93 3.46
CA LEU A 52 12.30 10.39 4.25
C LEU A 52 13.65 10.57 3.55
N VAL A 53 13.71 10.25 2.25
CA VAL A 53 14.93 10.39 1.43
C VAL A 53 15.38 11.85 1.34
N ALA A 54 14.42 12.77 1.17
CA ALA A 54 14.69 14.19 1.18
C ALA A 54 15.02 14.73 2.59
N GLY A 55 14.85 13.95 3.66
CA GLY A 55 15.09 14.42 5.04
C GLY A 55 14.16 15.55 5.50
N ARG A 56 13.05 15.80 4.79
CA ARG A 56 12.08 16.85 5.10
C ARG A 56 10.67 16.40 4.74
N ARG A 57 9.68 16.94 5.44
CA ARG A 57 8.28 16.78 5.04
C ARG A 57 8.06 17.47 3.69
N ILE A 58 7.43 16.77 2.76
CA ILE A 58 6.92 17.33 1.52
C ILE A 58 5.40 17.49 1.69
N ASP A 59 4.90 18.69 1.43
CA ASP A 59 3.46 18.98 1.44
C ASP A 59 2.86 18.54 0.10
N TRP A 60 2.45 17.27 0.05
CA TRP A 60 1.88 16.65 -1.14
C TRP A 60 0.50 17.18 -1.50
N ASP A 61 -0.25 17.73 -0.53
CA ASP A 61 -1.58 18.29 -0.77
C ASP A 61 -1.48 19.62 -1.54
N SER A 62 -0.40 20.37 -1.32
CA SER A 62 -0.10 21.61 -2.04
C SER A 62 0.70 21.43 -3.34
N ALA A 63 1.22 20.22 -3.58
CA ALA A 63 2.13 19.96 -4.70
C ALA A 63 1.38 19.96 -6.04
N SER A 64 1.69 20.93 -6.91
CA SER A 64 1.09 21.02 -8.25
C SER A 64 1.61 19.94 -9.21
N ASP A 65 2.84 19.46 -9.00
CA ASP A 65 3.46 18.39 -9.79
C ASP A 65 4.13 17.37 -8.87
N ALA A 66 3.31 16.53 -8.24
CA ALA A 66 3.81 15.49 -7.35
C ALA A 66 4.65 14.43 -8.08
N ARG A 67 4.43 14.22 -9.39
CA ARG A 67 5.22 13.26 -10.18
C ARG A 67 6.62 13.79 -10.43
N GLY A 68 6.75 15.04 -10.91
CA GLY A 68 8.05 15.68 -11.11
C GLY A 68 8.88 15.73 -9.83
N ILE A 69 8.26 16.04 -8.68
CA ILE A 69 8.98 15.99 -7.38
C ILE A 69 9.50 14.58 -7.07
N LEU A 70 8.71 13.53 -7.34
CA LEU A 70 9.19 12.17 -7.17
C LEU A 70 10.37 11.90 -8.11
N GLU A 71 10.24 12.21 -9.40
CA GLU A 71 11.29 12.03 -10.39
C GLU A 71 12.59 12.76 -10.02
N ASP A 72 12.50 13.96 -9.43
CA ASP A 72 13.65 14.73 -8.97
C ASP A 72 14.31 14.10 -7.73
N VAL A 73 13.52 13.70 -6.73
CA VAL A 73 14.03 13.08 -5.49
C VAL A 73 14.69 11.73 -5.78
N PHE A 74 14.14 11.04 -6.77
CA PHE A 74 14.48 9.67 -7.11
C PHE A 74 15.38 9.56 -8.34
N GLU A 75 15.63 10.64 -9.07
CA GLU A 75 16.46 10.66 -10.28
C GLU A 75 16.09 9.56 -11.30
N LEU A 76 14.81 9.17 -11.37
CA LEU A 76 14.28 8.22 -12.35
C LEU A 76 12.92 8.70 -12.87
N PRO A 77 12.55 8.32 -14.12
CA PRO A 77 11.21 8.52 -14.61
C PRO A 77 10.15 7.88 -13.71
N TYR A 78 8.99 8.53 -13.59
CA TYR A 78 7.91 8.10 -12.69
C TYR A 78 7.45 6.66 -12.99
N THR A 79 7.39 6.29 -14.26
CA THR A 79 6.99 4.95 -14.68
C THR A 79 8.02 3.88 -14.33
N GLU A 80 9.31 4.24 -14.23
CA GLU A 80 10.35 3.35 -13.71
C GLU A 80 10.25 3.21 -12.19
N ILE A 81 9.94 4.31 -11.48
CA ILE A 81 9.71 4.29 -10.03
C ILE A 81 8.55 3.34 -9.67
N ILE A 82 7.46 3.32 -10.43
CA ILE A 82 6.30 2.46 -10.11
C ILE A 82 6.30 1.10 -10.83
N GLY A 83 7.10 0.90 -11.88
CA GLY A 83 7.02 -0.26 -12.76
C GLY A 83 8.25 -1.15 -12.81
N SER A 84 9.45 -0.61 -12.52
CA SER A 84 10.72 -1.32 -12.69
C SER A 84 11.06 -2.25 -11.51
N ALA A 85 11.81 -3.32 -11.78
CA ALA A 85 12.42 -4.15 -10.73
C ALA A 85 13.52 -3.41 -9.97
N ASP A 86 14.22 -2.49 -10.65
CA ASP A 86 15.29 -1.67 -10.07
C ASP A 86 14.75 -0.41 -9.38
N SER A 87 13.43 -0.35 -9.19
CA SER A 87 12.76 0.76 -8.52
C SER A 87 13.26 0.95 -7.07
N PRO A 88 13.37 2.20 -6.60
CA PRO A 88 13.68 2.51 -5.20
C PRO A 88 12.64 1.96 -4.22
N LEU A 89 11.43 1.69 -4.69
CA LEU A 89 10.36 1.11 -3.86
C LEU A 89 10.73 -0.29 -3.36
N PHE A 90 11.56 -1.02 -4.11
CA PHE A 90 11.99 -2.36 -3.74
C PHE A 90 13.38 -2.37 -3.08
N TYR A 91 13.84 -1.22 -2.58
CA TYR A 91 15.11 -1.08 -1.90
C TYR A 91 15.29 -2.05 -0.72
N GLY A 92 16.48 -2.63 -0.60
CA GLY A 92 16.81 -3.67 0.37
C GLY A 92 15.97 -4.94 0.23
N SER A 93 15.27 -5.11 -0.89
CA SER A 93 14.59 -6.35 -1.25
C SER A 93 15.30 -6.99 -2.43
N THR A 94 15.45 -8.31 -2.39
CA THR A 94 15.89 -9.10 -3.54
C THR A 94 14.79 -10.07 -3.91
N ILE A 95 14.44 -10.14 -5.19
CA ILE A 95 13.43 -11.06 -5.69
C ILE A 95 14.16 -12.35 -6.12
N ARG A 96 14.14 -13.39 -5.28
CA ARG A 96 14.75 -14.70 -5.60
C ARG A 96 13.65 -15.74 -5.80
N GLY A 97 13.52 -16.27 -7.02
CA GLY A 97 12.50 -17.29 -7.33
C GLY A 97 11.06 -16.80 -7.14
N GLY A 98 10.79 -15.52 -7.40
CA GLY A 98 9.46 -14.92 -7.24
C GLY A 98 9.06 -14.59 -5.79
N ARG A 99 9.91 -14.90 -4.80
CA ARG A 99 9.69 -14.48 -3.41
C ARG A 99 10.64 -13.33 -3.04
N PRO A 100 10.11 -12.21 -2.55
CA PRO A 100 10.92 -11.10 -2.08
C PRO A 100 11.55 -11.46 -0.73
N VAL A 101 12.86 -11.27 -0.61
CA VAL A 101 13.57 -11.33 0.66
C VAL A 101 14.04 -9.93 0.98
N ARG A 102 13.57 -9.41 2.13
CA ARG A 102 13.96 -8.10 2.64
C ARG A 102 15.13 -8.26 3.59
N LYS A 103 16.25 -7.59 3.30
CA LYS A 103 17.45 -7.58 4.13
C LYS A 103 17.93 -6.14 4.27
N ARG A 104 18.28 -5.74 5.50
CA ARG A 104 18.95 -4.46 5.75
C ARG A 104 20.20 -4.37 4.88
N PRO A 105 20.29 -3.38 3.97
CA PRO A 105 21.48 -3.17 3.16
C PRO A 105 22.69 -2.89 4.04
N ALA A 106 23.87 -3.32 3.58
CA ALA A 106 25.10 -2.88 4.21
C ALA A 106 25.21 -1.36 4.02
N ALA A 107 25.70 -0.66 5.05
CA ALA A 107 26.13 0.72 4.85
C ALA A 107 27.16 0.74 3.70
N PRO A 108 27.12 1.76 2.82
CA PRO A 108 27.99 1.82 1.66
C PRO A 108 29.43 1.71 2.14
N PRO A 109 30.29 0.96 1.43
CA PRO A 109 31.70 0.92 1.77
C PRO A 109 32.19 2.36 1.83
N ALA A 110 32.88 2.73 2.91
CA ALA A 110 33.63 3.98 2.92
C ALA A 110 34.51 3.93 1.68
N ILE A 111 34.32 4.88 0.75
CA ILE A 111 35.23 5.03 -0.38
C ILE A 111 36.58 5.29 0.25
N GLY A 112 37.46 4.29 0.14
CA GLY A 112 38.84 4.41 0.55
C GLY A 112 39.45 5.50 -0.30
N THR A 113 39.59 6.69 0.27
CA THR A 113 40.60 7.63 -0.19
C THR A 113 41.93 6.90 -0.05
N ASP A 114 42.70 6.82 -1.14
CA ASP A 114 44.02 6.19 -1.19
C ASP A 114 44.83 6.47 0.08
N ASP A 115 45.19 5.39 0.79
CA ASP A 115 45.96 5.36 2.04
C ASP A 115 47.41 5.81 1.81
N THR A 116 47.65 7.09 1.52
CA THR A 116 48.98 7.70 1.67
C THR A 116 49.02 9.05 2.38
N ASP A 117 47.89 9.65 2.76
CA ASP A 117 47.87 10.84 3.62
C ASP A 117 47.02 10.59 4.88
N GLU A 118 47.55 9.80 5.83
CA GLU A 118 47.04 9.75 7.20
C GLU A 118 47.31 11.09 7.92
N GLN A 119 46.49 12.10 7.62
CA GLN A 119 46.21 13.21 8.51
C GLN A 119 44.70 13.24 8.77
N GLY A 120 44.31 12.40 9.73
CA GLY A 120 43.02 12.32 10.41
C GLY A 120 41.88 13.20 9.88
N ASP A 121 41.02 12.62 9.04
CA ASP A 121 39.65 13.09 8.86
C ASP A 121 38.83 12.77 10.12
N ALA A 122 39.11 13.51 11.20
CA ALA A 122 38.12 13.71 12.23
C ALA A 122 36.96 14.48 11.58
N ALA A 123 35.73 13.97 11.70
CA ALA A 123 34.54 14.71 11.33
C ALA A 123 34.65 16.15 11.90
N PRO A 124 34.43 17.20 11.09
CA PRO A 124 34.68 18.56 11.53
C PRO A 124 33.87 18.86 12.78
N ASP A 125 34.57 19.22 13.86
CA ASP A 125 33.94 19.51 15.15
C ASP A 125 33.18 20.84 15.08
N VAL A 126 31.87 20.73 14.87
CA VAL A 126 30.95 21.87 14.83
C VAL A 126 30.36 22.22 16.20
N SER A 127 30.74 21.51 17.28
CA SER A 127 30.17 21.71 18.62
C SER A 127 30.40 23.11 19.21
N ARG A 128 31.41 23.83 18.69
CA ARG A 128 31.77 25.19 19.10
C ARG A 128 31.28 26.27 18.14
N ALA A 129 30.62 25.89 17.04
CA ALA A 129 30.09 26.84 16.08
C ALA A 129 28.99 27.69 16.74
N LYS A 130 29.09 29.02 16.61
CA LYS A 130 28.09 29.96 17.14
C LYS A 130 27.22 30.56 16.05
N THR A 131 27.70 30.50 14.82
CA THR A 131 27.05 31.03 13.64
C THR A 131 27.04 30.00 12.51
N LEU A 132 26.12 30.13 11.56
CA LEU A 132 26.10 29.30 10.36
C LEU A 132 27.42 29.41 9.58
N ALA A 133 28.05 30.60 9.57
CA ALA A 133 29.35 30.80 8.95
C ALA A 133 30.46 29.94 9.59
N ASP A 134 30.43 29.74 10.91
CA ASP A 134 31.40 28.86 11.61
C ASP A 134 31.21 27.39 11.20
N ILE A 135 29.96 26.96 11.04
CA ILE A 135 29.62 25.60 10.56
C ILE A 135 30.12 25.43 9.12
N LEU A 136 29.85 26.40 8.25
CA LEU A 136 30.25 26.35 6.84
C LEU A 136 31.78 26.36 6.67
N ALA A 137 32.47 27.16 7.49
CA ALA A 137 33.93 27.18 7.53
C ALA A 137 34.50 25.84 8.01
N ALA A 138 33.90 25.21 9.03
CA ALA A 138 34.28 23.88 9.50
C ALA A 138 34.05 22.79 8.44
N LEU A 139 33.06 22.99 7.56
CA LEU A 139 32.78 22.12 6.40
C LEU A 139 33.60 22.47 5.15
N GLY A 140 34.56 23.41 5.23
CA GLY A 140 35.44 23.80 4.12
C GLY A 140 34.76 24.66 3.04
N ARG A 141 33.62 25.29 3.33
CA ARG A 141 32.82 26.06 2.36
C ARG A 141 32.95 27.57 2.61
N LYS A 142 33.01 28.34 1.52
CA LYS A 142 33.20 29.80 1.55
C LYS A 142 31.90 30.60 1.51
N SER A 143 30.79 29.99 1.10
CA SER A 143 29.49 30.65 0.93
C SER A 143 28.33 29.75 1.39
N PRO A 144 27.34 30.30 2.13
CA PRO A 144 26.09 29.59 2.45
C PRO A 144 25.25 29.23 1.22
N ALA A 145 25.40 29.96 0.11
CA ALA A 145 24.63 29.73 -1.11
C ALA A 145 24.97 28.40 -1.79
N ASP A 146 26.15 27.83 -1.50
CA ASP A 146 26.68 26.64 -2.16
C ASP A 146 26.43 25.35 -1.34
N VAL A 147 25.74 25.45 -0.20
CA VAL A 147 25.48 24.31 0.68
C VAL A 147 24.02 23.91 0.60
N PRO A 148 23.70 22.76 -0.04
CA PRO A 148 22.33 22.30 -0.13
C PRO A 148 21.82 21.98 1.27
N VAL A 149 20.60 22.40 1.59
CA VAL A 149 19.89 21.94 2.78
C VAL A 149 19.18 20.65 2.41
N ARG A 150 19.58 19.53 3.04
CA ARG A 150 18.89 18.23 2.89
C ARG A 150 17.52 18.33 3.55
N GLY A 151 17.53 18.53 4.86
CA GLY A 151 16.32 18.61 5.67
C GLY A 151 16.25 19.91 6.44
N ALA A 152 15.06 20.44 6.65
CA ALA A 152 14.84 21.50 7.62
C ALA A 152 13.51 21.29 8.33
N THR A 153 13.54 21.29 9.65
CA THR A 153 12.36 21.13 10.50
C THR A 153 12.30 22.28 11.49
N LEU A 154 11.12 22.87 11.61
CA LEU A 154 10.85 23.85 12.66
C LEU A 154 10.75 23.13 14.01
N THR A 155 11.50 23.57 15.00
CA THR A 155 11.41 23.09 16.37
C THR A 155 10.74 24.16 17.24
N ARG A 156 10.36 23.79 18.47
CA ARG A 156 9.76 24.74 19.42
C ARG A 156 10.62 25.98 19.66
N ASP A 157 11.94 25.82 19.58
CA ASP A 157 12.92 26.84 19.94
C ASP A 157 13.80 27.29 18.76
N GLY A 158 13.50 26.89 17.52
CA GLY A 158 14.28 27.29 16.34
C GLY A 158 14.07 26.44 15.09
N VAL A 159 15.14 26.25 14.31
CA VAL A 159 15.17 25.44 13.08
C VAL A 159 16.29 24.41 13.20
N PHE A 160 15.95 23.13 13.05
CA PHE A 160 16.94 22.08 12.83
C PHE A 160 17.12 21.91 11.32
N ALA A 161 18.30 22.22 10.79
CA ALA A 161 18.63 22.08 9.38
C ALA A 161 19.80 21.11 9.18
N GLU A 162 19.62 20.14 8.30
CA GLU A 162 20.64 19.22 7.85
C GLU A 162 21.24 19.71 6.55
N LEU A 163 22.58 19.78 6.49
CA LEU A 163 23.34 20.27 5.34
C LEU A 163 23.85 19.08 4.50
N GLY A 164 23.75 19.16 3.18
CA GLY A 164 24.17 18.11 2.26
C GLY A 164 25.65 18.13 1.94
N ARG A 165 26.24 16.94 1.74
CA ARG A 165 27.56 16.76 1.13
C ARG A 165 27.42 16.82 -0.40
N LEU A 166 28.30 17.61 -1.02
CA LEU A 166 28.58 17.60 -2.45
C LEU A 166 29.89 16.84 -2.65
N ASP A 167 30.04 16.25 -3.84
CA ASP A 167 31.21 15.50 -4.32
C ASP A 167 31.08 13.99 -4.06
N GLU A 168 30.32 13.30 -4.94
CA GLU A 168 30.71 12.03 -5.58
C GLU A 168 29.55 11.48 -6.43
N ILE A 169 29.88 11.03 -7.64
CA ILE A 169 28.96 10.41 -8.61
C ILE A 169 28.30 9.22 -7.93
N ALA A 170 27.06 9.38 -7.53
CA ALA A 170 26.38 8.43 -6.69
C ALA A 170 25.43 7.57 -7.52
N ALA A 171 25.41 6.28 -7.25
CA ALA A 171 24.38 5.38 -7.74
C ALA A 171 22.97 5.98 -7.48
N PRO A 172 21.97 5.67 -8.33
CA PRO A 172 20.60 6.10 -8.09
C PRO A 172 20.22 5.80 -6.64
N TYR A 173 19.66 6.80 -5.94
CA TYR A 173 19.14 6.67 -4.56
C TYR A 173 20.14 6.49 -3.41
N ILE A 174 21.38 6.98 -3.51
CA ILE A 174 22.37 6.86 -2.43
C ILE A 174 21.87 7.30 -1.04
N HIS A 175 20.90 8.21 -0.98
CA HIS A 175 20.28 8.68 0.26
C HIS A 175 19.51 7.58 1.02
N LEU A 176 19.06 6.51 0.36
CA LEU A 176 18.48 5.34 1.03
C LEU A 176 19.49 4.57 1.90
N PHE A 177 20.78 4.87 1.74
CA PHE A 177 21.87 4.29 2.52
C PHE A 177 22.27 5.13 3.74
N ASP A 178 21.63 6.29 3.98
CA ASP A 178 21.85 7.05 5.20
C ASP A 178 21.47 6.18 6.42
N PRO A 179 22.33 6.06 7.45
CA PRO A 179 22.05 5.23 8.62
C PRO A 179 20.69 5.53 9.29
N ARG A 180 20.25 6.79 9.31
CA ARG A 180 18.96 7.18 9.92
C ARG A 180 17.79 6.69 9.08
N VAL A 181 17.90 6.76 7.75
CA VAL A 181 16.92 6.21 6.81
C VAL A 181 16.87 4.69 6.95
N LEU A 182 18.04 4.04 7.02
CA LEU A 182 18.17 2.61 7.23
C LEU A 182 17.59 2.15 8.57
N ASP A 183 17.74 2.92 9.64
CA ASP A 183 17.23 2.57 10.97
C ASP A 183 15.70 2.64 11.04
N VAL A 184 15.07 3.53 10.27
CA VAL A 184 13.61 3.66 10.20
C VAL A 184 13.00 2.60 9.28
N LEU A 185 13.66 2.32 8.15
CA LEU A 185 13.22 1.30 7.20
C LEU A 185 13.57 -0.12 7.68
N PHE A 186 14.66 -0.31 8.40
CA PHE A 186 15.17 -1.61 8.84
C PHE A 186 15.63 -1.53 10.32
N PRO A 187 14.69 -1.38 11.26
CA PRO A 187 15.03 -1.22 12.68
C PRO A 187 15.68 -2.49 13.23
N LEU A 188 16.64 -2.30 14.13
CA LEU A 188 17.48 -3.37 14.68
C LEU A 188 16.70 -4.30 15.62
N GLU A 189 15.82 -3.73 16.45
CA GLU A 189 15.03 -4.45 17.44
C GLU A 189 13.67 -3.78 17.68
N PRO A 190 12.64 -4.52 18.16
CA PRO A 190 11.42 -3.92 18.70
C PRO A 190 11.75 -2.92 19.82
N GLY A 191 11.00 -1.82 19.92
CA GLY A 191 11.28 -0.77 20.88
C GLY A 191 12.38 0.21 20.46
N TYR A 192 12.97 0.03 19.27
CA TYR A 192 13.99 0.95 18.77
C TYR A 192 13.40 2.36 18.52
N HIS A 193 14.13 3.40 18.95
CA HIS A 193 13.80 4.81 18.80
C HIS A 193 14.81 5.48 17.86
N PRO A 194 14.51 5.58 16.55
CA PRO A 194 15.43 6.19 15.59
C PRO A 194 15.66 7.68 15.91
N PRO A 195 16.88 8.21 15.69
CA PRO A 195 17.12 9.65 15.78
C PRO A 195 16.14 10.44 14.91
N GLY A 196 15.53 11.46 15.48
CA GLY A 196 14.51 12.25 14.80
C GLY A 196 13.11 11.63 14.80
N PHE A 197 12.87 10.51 15.50
CA PHE A 197 11.57 9.88 15.63
C PHE A 197 11.21 9.58 17.08
N SER A 198 9.91 9.58 17.38
CA SER A 198 9.40 9.18 18.70
C SER A 198 8.00 8.60 18.63
N TRP A 199 7.74 7.61 19.48
CA TRP A 199 6.42 7.00 19.67
C TRP A 199 5.53 7.92 20.50
N GLN A 200 4.46 8.43 19.88
CA GLN A 200 3.61 9.48 20.45
C GLN A 200 2.14 9.16 20.22
N ASP A 201 1.30 9.55 21.16
CA ASP A 201 -0.13 9.69 20.91
C ASP A 201 -0.32 10.97 20.06
N THR A 202 -0.97 10.83 18.90
CA THR A 202 -1.18 11.91 17.94
C THR A 202 -2.64 12.21 17.67
N GLY A 203 -3.57 11.52 18.33
CA GLY A 203 -4.97 11.64 17.96
C GLY A 203 -5.89 10.67 18.67
N ARG A 204 -7.15 10.70 18.28
CA ARG A 204 -8.18 9.79 18.76
C ARG A 204 -8.32 8.61 17.81
N PHE A 205 -8.83 7.50 18.32
CA PHE A 205 -9.01 6.29 17.51
C PHE A 205 -9.85 6.54 16.26
N TYR A 206 -11.05 7.13 16.41
CA TYR A 206 -11.91 7.58 15.31
C TYR A 206 -12.13 9.08 15.33
N ASN A 207 -12.12 9.71 14.15
CA ASN A 207 -12.64 11.05 14.00
C ASN A 207 -14.17 11.06 14.01
N GLU A 208 -14.78 10.19 13.19
CA GLU A 208 -16.21 9.95 13.11
C GLU A 208 -16.50 8.45 13.27
N THR A 209 -15.99 7.64 12.35
CA THR A 209 -16.17 6.18 12.26
C THR A 209 -15.11 5.62 11.32
N THR A 210 -15.11 4.30 11.14
CA THR A 210 -14.28 3.62 10.15
C THR A 210 -14.69 4.01 8.74
N GLU A 211 -13.76 4.56 7.97
CA GLU A 211 -13.94 4.91 6.57
C GLU A 211 -12.90 4.21 5.67
N PHE A 212 -13.33 3.83 4.47
CA PHE A 212 -12.49 3.04 3.57
C PHE A 212 -11.27 3.81 3.04
N PHE A 213 -11.32 5.14 3.13
CA PHE A 213 -10.24 6.00 2.67
C PHE A 213 -9.25 6.38 3.77
N ASP A 214 -9.54 6.05 5.03
CA ASP A 214 -8.64 6.37 6.16
C ASP A 214 -7.30 5.66 6.00
N PRO A 215 -7.23 4.34 5.71
CA PRO A 215 -5.93 3.67 5.66
C PRO A 215 -5.10 4.21 4.50
N VAL A 216 -4.09 5.01 4.83
CA VAL A 216 -3.07 5.51 3.92
C VAL A 216 -1.74 4.86 4.30
N GLN A 217 -1.14 4.18 3.34
CA GLN A 217 0.13 3.50 3.51
C GLN A 217 1.27 4.50 3.71
N GLY A 218 2.15 4.20 4.66
CA GLY A 218 3.41 4.91 4.83
C GLY A 218 4.57 4.24 4.08
N GLN A 219 5.73 4.23 4.71
CA GLN A 219 7.00 3.84 4.05
C GLN A 219 7.28 2.34 4.06
N VAL A 220 6.39 1.55 4.67
CA VAL A 220 6.50 0.10 4.72
C VAL A 220 5.82 -0.50 3.50
N GLY A 221 6.42 -1.56 2.96
CA GLY A 221 5.87 -2.34 1.85
C GLY A 221 4.73 -3.26 2.26
N ASP A 222 3.75 -2.78 3.03
CA ASP A 222 2.63 -3.55 3.57
C ASP A 222 1.30 -3.20 2.90
N CYS A 223 1.34 -2.72 1.65
CA CYS A 223 0.19 -2.41 0.81
C CYS A 223 -0.93 -3.47 0.86
N TYR A 224 -0.56 -4.74 0.97
CA TYR A 224 -1.48 -5.87 1.08
C TYR A 224 -2.41 -5.77 2.30
N PHE A 225 -1.91 -5.25 3.42
CA PHE A 225 -2.65 -5.05 4.66
C PHE A 225 -3.46 -3.77 4.62
N ILE A 226 -2.89 -2.67 4.09
CA ILE A 226 -3.60 -1.40 3.94
C ILE A 226 -4.80 -1.54 3.00
N ALA A 227 -4.61 -2.22 1.86
CA ALA A 227 -5.69 -2.53 0.93
C ALA A 227 -6.77 -3.41 1.58
N ALA A 228 -6.38 -4.40 2.38
CA ALA A 228 -7.32 -5.26 3.10
C ALA A 228 -8.10 -4.46 4.17
N MET A 229 -7.45 -3.60 4.96
CA MET A 229 -8.11 -2.73 5.93
C MET A 229 -9.15 -1.83 5.27
N ALA A 230 -8.80 -1.18 4.17
CA ALA A 230 -9.73 -0.34 3.41
C ALA A 230 -10.90 -1.15 2.84
N SER A 231 -10.66 -2.36 2.33
CA SER A 231 -11.73 -3.25 1.84
C SER A 231 -12.64 -3.75 2.96
N VAL A 232 -12.10 -4.00 4.15
CA VAL A 232 -12.88 -4.39 5.34
C VAL A 232 -13.71 -3.21 5.84
N ALA A 233 -13.11 -2.02 6.00
CA ALA A 233 -13.84 -0.81 6.36
C ALA A 233 -14.95 -0.51 5.35
N TRP A 234 -14.69 -0.73 4.06
CA TRP A 234 -15.68 -0.55 3.01
C TRP A 234 -16.84 -1.54 3.06
N ALA A 235 -16.58 -2.85 3.18
CA ALA A 235 -17.60 -3.89 3.04
C ALA A 235 -18.24 -4.33 4.37
N LYS A 236 -17.44 -4.37 5.44
CA LYS A 236 -17.80 -4.82 6.80
C LYS A 236 -17.31 -3.79 7.85
N PRO A 237 -17.79 -2.53 7.84
CA PRO A 237 -17.24 -1.43 8.67
C PRO A 237 -17.18 -1.71 10.17
N PHE A 238 -18.12 -2.50 10.70
CA PHE A 238 -18.17 -2.89 12.11
C PHE A 238 -17.10 -3.91 12.54
N THR A 239 -16.36 -4.50 11.59
CA THR A 239 -15.24 -5.40 11.91
C THR A 239 -14.06 -4.63 12.52
N ILE A 240 -13.87 -3.37 12.11
CA ILE A 240 -12.91 -2.48 12.74
C ILE A 240 -13.63 -1.79 13.90
N ALA A 241 -13.15 -1.98 15.13
CA ALA A 241 -13.82 -1.49 16.32
C ALA A 241 -12.83 -1.02 17.38
N ASP A 242 -13.13 0.09 18.02
CA ASP A 242 -12.38 0.55 19.18
C ASP A 242 -12.80 -0.24 20.44
N ARG A 243 -11.91 -1.12 20.90
CA ARG A 243 -12.13 -1.95 22.09
C ARG A 243 -11.08 -1.60 23.14
N THR A 244 -11.38 -0.62 23.99
CA THR A 244 -10.41 -0.14 24.98
C THR A 244 -10.56 -0.79 26.36
N ARG A 245 -9.46 -0.88 27.11
CA ARG A 245 -9.51 -1.07 28.58
C ARG A 245 -8.50 -0.21 29.31
N ALA A 246 -8.86 0.24 30.51
CA ALA A 246 -7.95 0.99 31.38
C ALA A 246 -6.77 0.12 31.85
N THR A 247 -5.58 0.70 31.88
CA THR A 247 -4.34 0.10 32.40
C THR A 247 -3.87 0.77 33.68
N ALA A 248 -4.30 2.01 33.96
CA ALA A 248 -4.10 2.70 35.23
C ALA A 248 -5.27 3.66 35.51
N THR A 249 -5.17 4.45 36.58
CA THR A 249 -6.20 5.41 37.01
C THR A 249 -6.18 6.73 36.24
N ALA A 250 -5.10 7.04 35.52
CA ALA A 250 -5.01 8.23 34.71
C ALA A 250 -5.86 8.10 33.44
N GLN A 251 -6.44 9.21 32.99
CA GLN A 251 -7.42 9.26 31.90
C GLN A 251 -6.85 8.76 30.56
N ASP A 252 -5.55 8.91 30.35
CA ASP A 252 -4.77 8.52 29.17
C ASP A 252 -4.14 7.12 29.31
N SER A 253 -4.40 6.41 30.40
CA SER A 253 -3.84 5.09 30.66
C SER A 253 -4.81 3.99 30.25
N PHE A 254 -4.87 3.71 28.95
CA PHE A 254 -5.64 2.61 28.38
C PHE A 254 -4.89 1.94 27.21
N THR A 255 -5.41 0.79 26.77
CA THR A 255 -4.94 0.08 25.58
C THR A 255 -6.11 -0.34 24.70
N HIS A 256 -5.84 -0.52 23.42
CA HIS A 256 -6.75 -1.08 22.43
C HIS A 256 -6.52 -2.57 22.30
N GLN A 257 -7.61 -3.32 22.38
CA GLN A 257 -7.67 -4.73 22.06
C GLN A 257 -7.98 -4.89 20.57
N VAL A 258 -7.09 -5.55 19.84
CA VAL A 258 -7.29 -5.90 18.43
C VAL A 258 -7.16 -7.41 18.27
N SER A 259 -8.10 -8.01 17.55
CA SER A 259 -8.12 -9.46 17.31
C SER A 259 -7.84 -9.76 15.84
N PHE A 260 -7.02 -10.78 15.60
CA PHE A 260 -6.74 -11.31 14.27
C PHE A 260 -6.97 -12.82 14.24
N TYR A 261 -7.43 -13.30 13.10
CA TYR A 261 -7.67 -14.71 12.87
C TYR A 261 -6.42 -15.39 12.31
N GLY A 262 -5.90 -16.38 13.04
CA GLY A 262 -4.70 -17.13 12.68
C GLY A 262 -4.94 -18.39 11.86
N GLY A 263 -6.16 -18.63 11.39
CA GLY A 263 -6.56 -19.93 10.89
C GLY A 263 -6.29 -20.12 9.40
N ASN A 264 -6.86 -21.19 8.84
CA ASN A 264 -6.63 -21.55 7.44
C ASN A 264 -6.91 -20.37 6.48
N GLY A 265 -5.94 -20.06 5.62
CA GLY A 265 -5.99 -18.94 4.68
C GLY A 265 -5.58 -17.58 5.24
N GLY A 266 -5.40 -17.43 6.57
CA GLY A 266 -4.88 -16.22 7.22
C GLY A 266 -3.37 -16.28 7.48
N TYR A 267 -2.86 -15.28 8.19
CA TYR A 267 -1.49 -15.28 8.70
C TYR A 267 -1.42 -16.00 10.05
N GLY A 268 -0.34 -16.71 10.35
CA GLY A 268 -0.17 -17.37 11.65
C GLY A 268 -0.80 -18.77 11.72
N SER A 269 -1.06 -19.24 12.95
CA SER A 269 -1.73 -20.51 13.19
C SER A 269 -2.75 -20.37 14.32
N GLY A 270 -3.84 -21.14 14.26
CA GLY A 270 -4.88 -21.17 15.30
C GLY A 270 -6.11 -20.33 15.00
N GLY A 271 -6.93 -20.05 16.01
CA GLY A 271 -8.18 -19.27 15.85
C GLY A 271 -7.96 -17.77 16.02
N TRP A 272 -9.01 -17.09 16.50
CA TRP A 272 -8.92 -15.70 16.91
C TRP A 272 -7.96 -15.53 18.07
N THR A 273 -6.96 -14.68 17.88
CA THR A 273 -6.01 -14.27 18.92
C THR A 273 -6.07 -12.76 19.06
N THR A 274 -5.84 -12.28 20.27
CA THR A 274 -5.92 -10.87 20.61
C THR A 274 -4.56 -10.34 21.04
N VAL A 275 -4.25 -9.12 20.62
CA VAL A 275 -3.14 -8.34 21.13
C VAL A 275 -3.63 -7.01 21.66
N GLU A 276 -2.84 -6.42 22.55
CA GLU A 276 -3.09 -5.09 23.09
C GLU A 276 -1.97 -4.14 22.71
N VAL A 277 -2.37 -2.95 22.29
CA VAL A 277 -1.48 -1.86 21.88
C VAL A 277 -1.97 -0.52 22.42
N SER A 278 -1.05 0.40 22.69
CA SER A 278 -1.39 1.79 23.02
C SER A 278 -1.60 2.66 21.77
N ASP A 279 -2.06 3.89 21.96
CA ASP A 279 -2.17 4.95 20.94
C ASP A 279 -0.84 5.47 20.41
N ARG A 280 0.28 5.06 21.01
CA ARG A 280 1.58 5.56 20.61
C ARG A 280 1.95 5.01 19.24
N VAL A 281 2.12 5.90 18.27
CA VAL A 281 2.53 5.60 16.90
C VAL A 281 3.87 6.29 16.60
N LEU A 282 4.66 5.75 15.67
CA LEU A 282 5.99 6.29 15.37
C LEU A 282 5.86 7.56 14.53
N VAL A 283 6.35 8.68 15.03
CA VAL A 283 6.19 10.01 14.41
C VAL A 283 7.55 10.66 14.21
N ALA A 284 7.75 11.27 13.04
CA ALA A 284 8.95 12.07 12.77
C ALA A 284 8.94 13.37 13.58
N SER A 285 10.11 13.90 13.93
CA SER A 285 10.26 15.15 14.68
C SER A 285 9.59 16.30 13.94
N GLY A 286 8.75 17.06 14.65
CA GLY A 286 7.93 18.14 14.06
C GLY A 286 6.73 17.65 13.22
N GLY A 287 6.52 16.35 13.10
CA GLY A 287 5.34 15.73 12.49
C GLY A 287 4.20 15.54 13.49
N SER A 288 3.00 15.29 12.95
CA SER A 288 1.77 15.05 13.71
C SER A 288 0.99 13.82 13.24
N THR A 289 1.60 13.01 12.38
CA THR A 289 1.00 11.79 11.81
C THR A 289 2.01 10.65 11.90
N SER A 290 1.50 9.42 12.00
CA SER A 290 2.33 8.22 11.95
C SER A 290 3.15 8.19 10.66
N HIS A 291 4.40 7.76 10.78
CA HIS A 291 5.33 7.60 9.68
C HIS A 291 5.01 6.38 8.80
N TYR A 292 4.35 5.39 9.40
CA TYR A 292 3.86 4.19 8.72
C TYR A 292 2.41 4.40 8.28
N ALA A 293 1.51 3.43 8.44
CA ALA A 293 0.10 3.65 8.18
C ALA A 293 -0.42 4.83 9.01
N HIS A 294 -1.27 5.65 8.40
CA HIS A 294 -1.96 6.77 9.04
C HIS A 294 -3.35 6.96 8.43
N SER A 295 -4.22 7.73 9.09
CA SER A 295 -5.49 8.15 8.51
C SER A 295 -5.28 9.23 7.45
N ALA A 296 -6.11 9.23 6.41
CA ALA A 296 -6.26 10.36 5.49
C ALA A 296 -6.78 11.63 6.19
N GLU A 297 -7.26 11.50 7.43
CA GLU A 297 -7.79 12.58 8.25
C GLU A 297 -6.86 12.86 9.44
N THR A 298 -6.55 14.13 9.66
CA THR A 298 -5.63 14.52 10.72
C THR A 298 -6.23 14.25 12.10
N GLY A 299 -5.43 13.68 13.00
CA GLY A 299 -5.85 13.37 14.37
C GLY A 299 -6.64 12.07 14.54
N GLU A 300 -6.77 11.28 13.48
CA GLU A 300 -7.30 9.90 13.54
C GLU A 300 -6.18 8.87 13.40
N ILE A 301 -6.17 7.86 14.28
CA ILE A 301 -5.04 6.93 14.39
C ILE A 301 -5.39 5.44 14.21
N TRP A 302 -6.66 5.07 14.02
CA TRP A 302 -7.01 3.64 13.91
C TRP A 302 -6.22 2.85 12.86
N PRO A 303 -5.85 3.38 11.66
CA PRO A 303 -5.07 2.59 10.70
C PRO A 303 -3.67 2.28 11.23
N ALA A 304 -3.05 3.24 11.90
CA ALA A 304 -1.74 3.09 12.54
C ALA A 304 -1.79 2.11 13.71
N VAL A 305 -2.85 2.17 14.52
CA VAL A 305 -3.07 1.25 15.64
C VAL A 305 -3.29 -0.19 15.14
N TYR A 306 -4.05 -0.39 14.06
CA TYR A 306 -4.25 -1.70 13.46
C TYR A 306 -2.98 -2.26 12.80
N GLU A 307 -2.19 -1.44 12.09
CA GLU A 307 -0.90 -1.85 11.52
C GLU A 307 0.09 -2.27 12.61
N LYS A 308 0.19 -1.46 13.68
CA LYS A 308 0.98 -1.78 14.88
C LYS A 308 0.53 -3.09 15.52
N ALA A 309 -0.77 -3.26 15.76
CA ALA A 309 -1.32 -4.50 16.33
C ALA A 309 -1.04 -5.70 15.43
N PHE A 310 -1.16 -5.54 14.10
CA PHE A 310 -0.91 -6.61 13.15
C PHE A 310 0.57 -7.03 13.14
N ALA A 311 1.50 -6.08 13.16
CA ALA A 311 2.93 -6.38 13.31
C ALA A 311 3.21 -7.12 14.63
N LYS A 312 2.61 -6.65 15.72
CA LYS A 312 2.75 -7.26 17.06
C LYS A 312 2.29 -8.72 17.07
N TRP A 313 1.08 -8.97 16.54
CA TRP A 313 0.48 -10.28 16.48
C TRP A 313 1.21 -11.23 15.52
N ARG A 314 1.49 -10.79 14.29
CA ARG A 314 2.08 -11.62 13.23
C ARG A 314 3.48 -12.12 13.59
N PHE A 315 4.27 -11.31 14.31
CA PHE A 315 5.65 -11.64 14.69
C PHE A 315 5.81 -12.03 16.16
N GLY A 316 4.72 -12.09 16.94
CA GLY A 316 4.74 -12.51 18.33
C GLY A 316 5.59 -11.62 19.25
N THR A 317 5.65 -10.32 18.97
CA THR A 317 6.43 -9.40 19.82
C THR A 317 5.63 -9.01 21.06
N ASN A 318 6.25 -9.04 22.23
CA ASN A 318 5.57 -8.65 23.48
C ASN A 318 5.54 -7.13 23.70
N ASP A 319 6.43 -6.41 23.03
CA ASP A 319 6.57 -4.95 23.17
C ASP A 319 5.36 -4.20 22.58
N ASP A 320 5.17 -2.95 23.00
CA ASP A 320 4.19 -2.06 22.39
C ASP A 320 4.72 -1.42 21.10
N PHE A 321 6.01 -1.54 20.79
CA PHE A 321 6.67 -0.91 19.66
C PHE A 321 7.24 -2.00 18.73
N PRO A 322 6.39 -2.77 18.04
CA PRO A 322 6.85 -3.85 17.16
C PRO A 322 7.69 -3.32 15.99
N ASN A 323 8.48 -4.20 15.39
CA ASN A 323 9.18 -3.91 14.14
C ASN A 323 8.18 -3.92 12.98
N ILE A 324 7.47 -2.79 12.78
CA ILE A 324 6.47 -2.61 11.71
C ILE A 324 7.09 -2.85 10.31
N PRO A 325 8.33 -2.41 9.99
CA PRO A 325 8.91 -2.69 8.68
C PRO A 325 9.12 -4.17 8.31
N ASN A 326 9.03 -5.10 9.28
CA ASN A 326 9.00 -6.53 8.98
C ASN A 326 7.70 -6.98 8.30
N LEU A 327 6.63 -6.16 8.34
CA LEU A 327 5.40 -6.43 7.61
C LEU A 327 5.61 -6.42 6.09
N ALA A 328 6.67 -5.79 5.60
CA ALA A 328 6.94 -5.66 4.17
C ALA A 328 6.84 -7.01 3.45
N TRP A 329 6.13 -6.98 2.32
CA TRP A 329 5.77 -8.13 1.49
C TRP A 329 4.76 -9.08 2.13
N GLY A 330 3.60 -9.19 1.49
CA GLY A 330 2.53 -10.05 1.95
C GLY A 330 1.47 -10.38 0.90
N ASN A 331 0.70 -11.41 1.23
CA ASN A 331 -0.52 -11.83 0.58
C ASN A 331 -1.72 -11.01 1.10
N THR A 332 -2.41 -10.32 0.19
CA THR A 332 -3.54 -9.44 0.51
C THR A 332 -4.83 -10.19 0.84
N VAL A 333 -5.04 -11.37 0.24
CA VAL A 333 -6.15 -12.27 0.59
C VAL A 333 -5.98 -12.77 2.02
N ALA A 334 -4.76 -13.20 2.38
CA ALA A 334 -4.47 -13.67 3.74
C ALA A 334 -4.65 -12.57 4.80
N ALA A 335 -4.33 -11.31 4.47
CA ALA A 335 -4.62 -10.18 5.36
C ALA A 335 -6.13 -9.97 5.54
N THR A 336 -6.89 -10.09 4.46
CA THR A 336 -8.35 -10.00 4.50
C THR A 336 -8.96 -11.11 5.37
N VAL A 337 -8.47 -12.35 5.24
CA VAL A 337 -8.85 -13.47 6.11
C VAL A 337 -8.47 -13.21 7.56
N SER A 338 -7.26 -12.68 7.82
CA SER A 338 -6.80 -12.39 9.18
C SER A 338 -7.63 -11.31 9.87
N LEU A 339 -8.14 -10.33 9.11
CA LEU A 339 -9.01 -9.27 9.64
C LEU A 339 -10.46 -9.73 9.88
N THR A 340 -10.94 -10.71 9.13
CA THR A 340 -12.38 -11.05 9.09
C THR A 340 -12.74 -12.43 9.64
N GLY A 341 -11.78 -13.35 9.66
CA GLY A 341 -12.02 -14.78 9.89
C GLY A 341 -12.84 -15.49 8.80
N GLY A 342 -13.09 -14.82 7.67
CA GLY A 342 -13.83 -15.38 6.53
C GLY A 342 -13.02 -16.39 5.72
N HIS A 343 -13.64 -16.98 4.70
CA HIS A 343 -12.95 -17.94 3.84
C HIS A 343 -12.22 -17.21 2.70
N GLY A 344 -10.90 -17.40 2.63
CA GLY A 344 -10.08 -16.75 1.60
C GLY A 344 -10.31 -17.36 0.22
N TYR A 345 -10.45 -16.50 -0.79
CA TYR A 345 -10.50 -16.89 -2.21
C TYR A 345 -9.66 -15.96 -3.07
N GLY A 346 -9.14 -16.46 -4.18
CA GLY A 346 -8.34 -15.69 -5.13
C GLY A 346 -8.42 -16.29 -6.52
N HIS A 347 -8.41 -15.42 -7.53
CA HIS A 347 -8.47 -15.81 -8.94
C HIS A 347 -7.38 -15.09 -9.74
N ASP A 348 -6.58 -15.87 -10.44
CA ASP A 348 -5.64 -15.35 -11.43
C ASP A 348 -6.39 -14.83 -12.67
N HIS A 349 -6.08 -13.62 -13.10
CA HIS A 349 -6.75 -12.97 -14.24
C HIS A 349 -6.39 -13.60 -15.59
N GLY A 350 -5.24 -14.27 -15.71
CA GLY A 350 -4.88 -15.04 -16.90
C GLY A 350 -5.85 -16.20 -17.17
N SER A 351 -6.50 -16.71 -16.13
CA SER A 351 -7.52 -17.76 -16.21
C SER A 351 -8.95 -17.27 -16.47
N LEU A 352 -9.19 -15.95 -16.40
CA LEU A 352 -10.53 -15.36 -16.52
C LEU A 352 -10.73 -14.64 -17.86
N THR A 353 -11.98 -14.59 -18.29
CA THR A 353 -12.47 -13.63 -19.30
C THR A 353 -12.96 -12.35 -18.62
N ASP A 354 -13.07 -11.25 -19.38
CA ASP A 354 -13.63 -9.99 -18.88
C ASP A 354 -15.02 -10.21 -18.24
N ALA A 355 -15.87 -11.03 -18.86
CA ALA A 355 -17.20 -11.34 -18.35
C ALA A 355 -17.18 -12.15 -17.04
N GLN A 356 -16.25 -13.10 -16.91
CA GLN A 356 -16.08 -13.86 -15.66
C GLN A 356 -15.56 -12.99 -14.53
N LEU A 357 -14.60 -12.09 -14.80
CA LEU A 357 -14.11 -11.14 -13.79
C LEU A 357 -15.23 -10.19 -13.31
N LEU A 358 -16.02 -9.65 -14.24
CA LEU A 358 -17.16 -8.81 -13.85
C LEU A 358 -18.19 -9.60 -13.04
N THR A 359 -18.43 -10.87 -13.39
CA THR A 359 -19.34 -11.75 -12.67
C THR A 359 -18.84 -12.03 -11.25
N LEU A 360 -17.54 -12.28 -11.09
CA LEU A 360 -16.89 -12.44 -9.79
C LEU A 360 -17.09 -11.19 -8.91
N VAL A 361 -16.78 -9.99 -9.40
CA VAL A 361 -16.97 -8.77 -8.60
C VAL A 361 -18.46 -8.55 -8.27
N LYS A 362 -19.36 -8.84 -9.21
CA LYS A 362 -20.81 -8.75 -9.00
C LYS A 362 -21.34 -9.74 -7.97
N SER A 363 -20.83 -10.98 -7.92
CA SER A 363 -21.29 -11.99 -6.95
C SER A 363 -20.96 -11.61 -5.51
N HIS A 364 -19.95 -10.76 -5.33
CA HIS A 364 -19.53 -10.21 -4.04
C HIS A 364 -20.00 -8.77 -3.82
N SER A 365 -20.96 -8.29 -4.62
CA SER A 365 -21.45 -6.91 -4.56
C SER A 365 -22.98 -6.82 -4.48
N SER A 366 -23.47 -5.77 -3.84
CA SER A 366 -24.86 -5.34 -3.87
C SER A 366 -24.92 -3.83 -4.16
N GLY A 367 -25.80 -3.42 -5.08
CA GLY A 367 -25.97 -2.00 -5.38
C GLY A 367 -24.73 -1.31 -5.99
N GLY A 368 -23.84 -2.08 -6.61
CA GLY A 368 -22.55 -1.60 -7.13
C GLY A 368 -21.40 -1.77 -6.14
N ARG A 369 -21.67 -1.74 -4.84
CA ARG A 369 -20.70 -1.86 -3.73
C ARG A 369 -20.37 -3.32 -3.39
N THR A 370 -19.10 -3.62 -3.13
CA THR A 370 -18.71 -4.90 -2.53
C THR A 370 -19.28 -5.08 -1.12
N THR A 371 -19.88 -6.23 -0.85
CA THR A 371 -20.45 -6.62 0.46
C THR A 371 -19.59 -7.64 1.20
N THR A 372 -18.63 -8.26 0.50
CA THR A 372 -17.51 -8.97 1.10
C THR A 372 -16.23 -8.21 0.76
N PRO A 373 -15.25 -8.11 1.69
CA PRO A 373 -14.00 -7.42 1.41
C PRO A 373 -13.27 -8.06 0.22
N MET A 374 -12.99 -7.25 -0.81
CA MET A 374 -12.29 -7.68 -2.02
C MET A 374 -11.03 -6.86 -2.25
N VAL A 375 -9.99 -7.49 -2.77
CA VAL A 375 -8.67 -6.91 -3.04
C VAL A 375 -8.18 -7.41 -4.40
N ALA A 376 -7.33 -6.63 -5.04
CA ALA A 376 -6.63 -7.00 -6.27
C ALA A 376 -5.13 -6.77 -6.12
N TRP A 377 -4.32 -7.51 -6.87
CA TRP A 377 -2.88 -7.35 -6.90
C TRP A 377 -2.36 -7.23 -8.32
N SER A 378 -1.37 -6.37 -8.51
CA SER A 378 -0.75 -6.15 -9.80
C SER A 378 0.33 -7.19 -10.11
N HIS A 379 0.82 -7.15 -11.35
CA HIS A 379 1.94 -8.00 -11.78
C HIS A 379 3.22 -7.65 -11.04
N GLY A 380 4.07 -8.66 -10.82
CA GLY A 380 5.35 -8.48 -10.14
C GLY A 380 6.30 -7.57 -10.92
N ALA A 381 7.03 -6.72 -10.19
CA ALA A 381 8.07 -5.86 -10.73
C ALA A 381 9.11 -6.68 -11.53
N GLY A 382 9.54 -6.13 -12.67
CA GLY A 382 10.43 -6.82 -13.62
C GLY A 382 9.73 -7.69 -14.66
N SER A 383 8.39 -7.78 -14.63
CA SER A 383 7.62 -8.40 -15.71
C SER A 383 7.20 -7.36 -16.77
N ASP A 384 7.11 -7.79 -18.04
CA ASP A 384 6.60 -6.93 -19.12
C ASP A 384 5.18 -6.43 -18.84
N GLN A 385 4.36 -7.23 -18.17
CA GLN A 385 3.00 -6.88 -17.78
C GLN A 385 3.00 -5.73 -16.77
N ALA A 386 3.89 -5.76 -15.78
CA ALA A 386 4.04 -4.68 -14.81
C ALA A 386 4.52 -3.39 -15.47
N THR A 387 5.54 -3.46 -16.34
CA THR A 387 6.03 -2.30 -17.09
C THR A 387 4.94 -1.70 -17.98
N ARG A 388 4.15 -2.52 -18.68
CA ARG A 388 3.01 -2.02 -19.47
C ARG A 388 1.94 -1.36 -18.59
N ALA A 389 1.57 -2.00 -17.48
CA ALA A 389 0.56 -1.48 -16.57
C ALA A 389 0.95 -0.13 -15.95
N ALA A 390 2.23 0.04 -15.61
CA ALA A 390 2.78 1.31 -15.13
C ALA A 390 2.70 2.41 -16.20
N ASN A 391 3.14 2.12 -17.43
CA ASN A 391 3.17 3.10 -18.52
C ASN A 391 1.79 3.49 -19.05
N GLU A 392 0.91 2.52 -19.26
CA GLU A 392 -0.38 2.73 -19.92
C GLU A 392 -1.48 3.16 -18.92
N ALA A 393 -1.37 2.72 -17.67
CA ALA A 393 -2.45 2.85 -16.70
C ALA A 393 -2.03 3.39 -15.32
N GLY A 394 -0.75 3.72 -15.10
CA GLY A 394 -0.26 4.18 -13.80
C GLY A 394 -0.44 3.15 -12.68
N VAL A 395 -0.60 1.87 -13.03
CA VAL A 395 -0.75 0.77 -12.07
C VAL A 395 0.64 0.35 -11.59
N VAL A 396 0.81 0.34 -10.28
CA VAL A 396 2.10 0.09 -9.62
C VAL A 396 2.40 -1.40 -9.63
N ALA A 397 3.63 -1.79 -9.92
CA ALA A 397 4.08 -3.17 -9.88
C ALA A 397 4.15 -3.73 -8.44
N SER A 398 3.95 -5.04 -8.29
CA SER A 398 4.03 -5.73 -6.98
C SER A 398 3.19 -5.05 -5.87
N HIS A 399 2.00 -4.54 -6.22
CA HIS A 399 1.19 -3.68 -5.35
C HIS A 399 -0.23 -4.21 -5.19
N ALA A 400 -0.85 -3.93 -4.04
CA ALA A 400 -2.21 -4.33 -3.72
C ALA A 400 -3.17 -3.14 -3.77
N TYR A 401 -4.42 -3.40 -4.14
CA TYR A 401 -5.49 -2.42 -4.30
C TYR A 401 -6.78 -2.93 -3.67
N SER A 402 -7.57 -2.05 -3.07
CA SER A 402 -8.91 -2.40 -2.58
C SER A 402 -9.91 -2.40 -3.73
N VAL A 403 -10.74 -3.43 -3.86
CA VAL A 403 -11.85 -3.45 -4.83
C VAL A 403 -13.13 -3.02 -4.12
N LEU A 404 -13.61 -1.83 -4.48
CA LEU A 404 -14.78 -1.20 -3.86
C LEU A 404 -16.09 -1.60 -4.54
N GLY A 405 -16.01 -2.17 -5.74
CA GLY A 405 -17.20 -2.60 -6.47
C GLY A 405 -17.06 -2.46 -7.97
N TRP A 406 -18.21 -2.25 -8.60
CA TRP A 406 -18.33 -2.13 -10.04
C TRP A 406 -19.34 -1.04 -10.39
N MET A 407 -19.20 -0.47 -11.57
CA MET A 407 -20.18 0.44 -12.14
C MET A 407 -20.32 0.23 -13.64
N ARG A 408 -21.49 0.60 -14.18
CA ARG A 408 -21.71 0.66 -15.63
C ARG A 408 -22.11 2.07 -16.00
N ARG A 409 -21.50 2.59 -17.06
CA ARG A 409 -21.85 3.89 -17.65
C ARG A 409 -22.03 3.75 -19.15
N TYR A 410 -22.82 4.65 -19.72
CA TYR A 410 -22.92 4.78 -21.16
C TYR A 410 -21.89 5.82 -21.61
N GLU A 411 -20.93 5.39 -22.43
CA GLU A 411 -19.88 6.26 -22.95
C GLU A 411 -19.91 6.32 -24.48
N TRP A 412 -19.53 7.48 -25.02
CA TRP A 412 -19.35 7.68 -26.46
C TRP A 412 -18.01 7.09 -26.88
N VAL A 413 -18.04 5.99 -27.61
CA VAL A 413 -16.84 5.27 -28.08
C VAL A 413 -16.72 5.35 -29.61
N PRO A 414 -15.50 5.45 -30.19
CA PRO A 414 -15.32 5.46 -31.63
C PRO A 414 -15.84 4.18 -32.31
N ARG A 415 -16.51 4.33 -33.45
CA ARG A 415 -17.06 3.22 -34.28
C ARG A 415 -15.99 2.43 -35.04
N LEU A 416 -14.88 3.07 -35.42
CA LEU A 416 -13.74 2.40 -36.06
C LEU A 416 -12.67 2.06 -35.01
N ARG A 417 -12.45 0.77 -34.79
CA ARG A 417 -11.30 0.25 -34.04
C ARG A 417 -10.10 0.20 -34.99
N LEU A 418 -9.48 1.36 -35.28
CA LEU A 418 -8.05 1.33 -35.58
C LEU A 418 -7.34 1.13 -34.24
N GLU A 419 -6.32 0.27 -34.17
CA GLU A 419 -5.41 0.14 -33.02
C GLU A 419 -4.57 1.41 -32.84
N VAL A 420 -5.24 2.53 -32.63
CA VAL A 420 -4.66 3.83 -32.31
C VAL A 420 -5.53 4.39 -31.18
N GLU A 421 -4.92 4.49 -29.99
CA GLU A 421 -5.57 5.02 -28.79
C GLU A 421 -5.98 6.48 -29.02
N LEU A 422 -7.25 6.70 -29.35
CA LEU A 422 -7.83 8.04 -29.37
C LEU A 422 -8.41 8.33 -27.97
N PRO A 423 -8.13 9.51 -27.39
CA PRO A 423 -8.67 9.89 -26.09
C PRO A 423 -10.20 9.90 -26.12
N ARG A 424 -10.83 9.30 -25.09
CA ARG A 424 -12.27 9.38 -24.88
C ARG A 424 -12.66 10.81 -24.55
N ILE A 425 -13.59 11.39 -25.31
CA ILE A 425 -14.11 12.73 -25.02
C ILE A 425 -15.18 12.59 -23.95
N ILE A 426 -14.87 13.02 -22.72
CA ILE A 426 -15.88 13.39 -21.74
C ILE A 426 -16.21 14.88 -22.04
N PRO A 427 -17.37 15.22 -22.63
CA PRO A 427 -17.69 16.62 -22.84
C PRO A 427 -17.87 17.32 -21.49
N GLU A 428 -17.05 18.34 -21.20
CA GLU A 428 -17.41 19.35 -20.21
C GLU A 428 -18.70 20.02 -20.68
N TRP A 429 -19.78 19.85 -19.92
CA TRP A 429 -21.05 20.51 -20.23
C TRP A 429 -20.94 22.01 -19.93
N ARG A 430 -20.48 22.79 -20.91
CA ARG A 430 -20.68 24.24 -20.97
C ARG A 430 -21.74 24.50 -22.02
N VAL A 431 -22.95 24.84 -21.59
CA VAL A 431 -24.01 25.30 -22.49
C VAL A 431 -23.53 26.63 -23.11
N PRO A 432 -23.34 26.72 -24.44
CA PRO A 432 -22.98 27.98 -25.07
C PRO A 432 -24.24 28.85 -25.19
N GLY A 433 -24.28 29.97 -24.47
CA GLY A 433 -25.36 30.94 -24.57
C GLY A 433 -25.16 32.11 -23.59
N PRO A 434 -25.69 33.30 -23.88
CA PRO A 434 -25.49 34.47 -23.04
C PRO A 434 -26.31 34.30 -21.76
N ASP A 435 -25.63 34.41 -20.62
CA ASP A 435 -26.12 34.38 -19.24
C ASP A 435 -26.32 32.99 -18.55
N PRO A 436 -25.54 32.67 -17.49
CA PRO A 436 -25.59 31.41 -16.74
C PRO A 436 -26.62 31.38 -15.60
N ALA A 437 -27.79 31.99 -15.79
CA ALA A 437 -28.93 31.87 -14.88
C ALA A 437 -30.09 31.23 -15.65
N ILE A 438 -30.88 30.37 -15.00
CA ILE A 438 -32.01 29.59 -15.54
C ILE A 438 -31.65 28.11 -15.85
N LEU A 439 -31.16 27.39 -14.84
CA LEU A 439 -31.32 25.92 -14.78
C LEU A 439 -32.28 25.50 -13.66
N ARG A 440 -32.51 26.38 -12.67
CA ARG A 440 -33.50 26.14 -11.61
C ARG A 440 -34.95 26.27 -12.09
N ASP A 441 -35.24 27.11 -13.08
CA ASP A 441 -36.61 27.27 -13.59
C ASP A 441 -37.00 26.21 -14.65
N LEU A 442 -36.04 25.46 -15.20
CA LEU A 442 -36.34 24.40 -16.19
C LEU A 442 -36.65 23.04 -15.57
N VAL A 443 -36.29 22.81 -14.29
CA VAL A 443 -36.48 21.52 -13.59
C VAL A 443 -37.71 21.55 -12.68
N ALA A 444 -38.40 22.70 -12.57
CA ALA A 444 -39.68 22.81 -11.90
C ALA A 444 -40.82 22.33 -12.84
N GLY A 445 -40.88 21.03 -13.14
CA GLY A 445 -42.14 20.41 -13.59
C GLY A 445 -42.08 19.36 -14.69
N THR A 446 -40.94 19.11 -15.33
CA THR A 446 -40.89 18.15 -16.46
C THR A 446 -40.51 16.75 -16.02
N THR A 447 -41.29 15.75 -16.46
CA THR A 447 -41.06 14.33 -16.13
C THR A 447 -40.03 13.70 -17.06
N ILE A 448 -39.39 12.59 -16.64
CA ILE A 448 -38.34 11.86 -17.38
C ILE A 448 -38.71 11.54 -18.86
N ASN A 449 -40.01 11.48 -19.19
CA ASN A 449 -40.50 11.26 -20.55
C ASN A 449 -40.37 12.46 -21.50
N GLU A 450 -40.04 13.66 -21.03
CA GLU A 450 -39.83 14.84 -21.88
C GLU A 450 -38.35 14.99 -22.29
N LEU A 451 -37.41 14.45 -21.51
CA LEU A 451 -35.98 14.41 -21.85
C LEU A 451 -35.66 13.46 -23.02
N THR A 452 -36.52 12.46 -23.30
CA THR A 452 -36.37 11.58 -24.48
C THR A 452 -36.63 12.30 -25.80
N HIS A 453 -37.19 13.50 -25.78
CA HIS A 453 -37.50 14.30 -26.99
C HIS A 453 -36.61 15.53 -27.17
N ALA A 454 -35.66 15.78 -26.26
CA ALA A 454 -34.64 16.81 -26.47
C ALA A 454 -33.64 16.32 -27.54
N ARG A 455 -33.91 16.67 -28.80
CA ARG A 455 -32.93 16.58 -29.88
C ARG A 455 -31.80 17.56 -29.60
N LEU A 456 -30.74 17.07 -28.97
CA LEU A 456 -29.43 17.70 -29.11
C LEU A 456 -28.97 17.45 -30.55
N ASP A 457 -29.00 18.48 -31.39
CA ASP A 457 -28.41 18.44 -32.73
C ASP A 457 -26.88 18.43 -32.61
N LEU A 458 -26.33 17.26 -32.28
CA LEU A 458 -24.91 17.01 -32.44
C LEU A 458 -24.61 16.87 -33.95
N PRO A 459 -23.54 17.49 -34.47
CA PRO A 459 -23.18 17.39 -35.88
C PRO A 459 -23.18 15.94 -36.35
N THR A 460 -23.78 15.66 -37.51
CA THR A 460 -23.96 14.31 -38.07
C THR A 460 -22.65 13.51 -38.15
N GLU A 461 -21.51 14.20 -38.23
CA GLU A 461 -20.16 13.64 -38.24
C GLU A 461 -19.77 12.96 -36.91
N ILE A 462 -20.25 13.44 -35.75
CA ILE A 462 -20.00 12.82 -34.45
C ILE A 462 -20.72 11.47 -34.38
N PHE A 463 -21.98 11.41 -34.80
CA PHE A 463 -22.73 10.14 -34.83
C PHE A 463 -22.18 9.17 -35.87
N GLN A 464 -21.56 9.62 -36.96
CA GLN A 464 -20.87 8.71 -37.90
C GLN A 464 -19.62 8.09 -37.28
N ARG A 465 -18.93 8.80 -36.38
CA ARG A 465 -17.63 8.40 -35.82
C ARG A 465 -17.73 7.75 -34.43
N TYR A 466 -18.77 8.01 -33.66
CA TYR A 466 -18.93 7.54 -32.29
C TYR A 466 -20.29 6.90 -32.07
N GLU A 467 -20.36 5.96 -31.15
CA GLU A 467 -21.59 5.31 -30.70
C GLU A 467 -21.63 5.25 -29.17
N LEU A 468 -22.83 5.38 -28.61
CA LEU A 468 -23.04 5.25 -27.17
C LEU A 468 -23.10 3.78 -26.79
N ARG A 469 -22.15 3.29 -25.99
CA ARG A 469 -22.12 1.88 -25.53
C ARG A 469 -22.07 1.80 -24.00
N PRO A 470 -22.72 0.79 -23.41
CA PRO A 470 -22.49 0.48 -22.00
C PRO A 470 -21.05 -0.02 -21.83
N VAL A 471 -20.33 0.58 -20.88
CA VAL A 471 -18.99 0.20 -20.48
C VAL A 471 -19.02 -0.16 -19.01
N ASP A 472 -18.48 -1.34 -18.67
CA ASP A 472 -18.36 -1.81 -17.30
C ASP A 472 -16.97 -1.48 -16.75
N TYR A 473 -16.95 -1.01 -15.51
CA TYR A 473 -15.75 -0.67 -14.78
C TYR A 473 -15.68 -1.43 -13.46
N ILE A 474 -14.48 -1.80 -13.08
CA ILE A 474 -14.15 -2.16 -11.70
C ILE A 474 -13.68 -0.89 -11.00
N VAL A 475 -14.20 -0.65 -9.79
CA VAL A 475 -13.82 0.47 -8.95
C VAL A 475 -12.80 -0.03 -7.94
N ALA A 476 -11.62 0.59 -7.94
CA ALA A 476 -10.52 0.22 -7.07
C ALA A 476 -9.91 1.45 -6.39
N ARG A 477 -9.20 1.21 -5.28
CA ARG A 477 -8.47 2.23 -4.54
C ARG A 477 -7.01 1.83 -4.37
N ASN A 478 -6.11 2.76 -4.67
CA ASN A 478 -4.70 2.65 -4.34
C ASN A 478 -4.51 2.96 -2.83
N PRO A 479 -3.91 2.06 -2.04
CA PRO A 479 -3.71 2.25 -0.60
C PRO A 479 -2.76 3.41 -0.24
N TRP A 480 -2.05 4.00 -1.21
CA TRP A 480 -1.28 5.22 -0.98
C TRP A 480 -2.16 6.46 -0.75
N GLY A 481 -3.49 6.35 -0.90
CA GLY A 481 -4.41 7.49 -0.76
C GLY A 481 -4.32 8.50 -1.90
N SER A 482 -3.50 8.22 -2.91
CA SER A 482 -3.22 9.04 -4.09
C SER A 482 -2.94 8.10 -5.28
N THR A 483 -2.46 8.64 -6.40
CA THR A 483 -2.14 7.87 -7.61
C THR A 483 -3.27 6.92 -8.03
N PRO A 484 -4.45 7.45 -8.36
CA PRO A 484 -5.48 6.68 -9.03
C PRO A 484 -4.91 6.10 -10.33
N GLY A 485 -5.42 4.95 -10.77
CA GLY A 485 -5.15 4.47 -12.12
C GLY A 485 -5.48 5.56 -13.14
N THR A 486 -4.63 5.70 -14.15
CA THR A 486 -4.74 6.71 -15.21
C THR A 486 -4.91 6.07 -16.58
N GLY A 487 -4.89 6.89 -17.63
CA GLY A 487 -4.91 6.42 -19.00
C GLY A 487 -6.31 6.27 -19.60
N PRO A 488 -6.39 5.92 -20.89
CA PRO A 488 -7.64 5.97 -21.67
C PRO A 488 -8.69 4.94 -21.26
N SER A 489 -8.31 3.95 -20.44
CA SER A 489 -9.20 2.92 -19.91
C SER A 489 -9.83 3.29 -18.56
N THR A 490 -9.61 4.52 -18.09
CA THR A 490 -10.16 5.05 -16.85
C THR A 490 -11.19 6.14 -17.11
N THR A 491 -12.06 6.42 -16.14
CA THR A 491 -13.13 7.41 -16.27
C THR A 491 -13.18 8.31 -15.03
N ALA A 492 -13.73 9.52 -15.20
CA ALA A 492 -13.79 10.57 -14.17
C ALA A 492 -15.23 10.78 -13.63
N GLY A 493 -15.42 11.64 -12.64
CA GLY A 493 -16.74 11.89 -12.01
C GLY A 493 -17.00 10.94 -10.84
N ASP A 494 -18.26 10.59 -10.56
CA ASP A 494 -18.61 9.90 -9.29
C ASP A 494 -19.03 8.44 -9.46
N TYR A 495 -18.44 7.56 -8.65
CA TYR A 495 -18.97 6.23 -8.42
C TYR A 495 -20.10 6.30 -7.39
N ARG A 496 -21.32 5.96 -7.81
CA ARG A 496 -22.49 5.89 -6.93
C ARG A 496 -22.73 4.45 -6.51
N ALA A 497 -22.59 4.18 -5.23
CA ALA A 497 -22.80 2.86 -4.65
C ALA A 497 -24.02 2.88 -3.71
N ARG A 498 -24.93 1.92 -3.86
CA ARG A 498 -26.09 1.80 -2.97
C ARG A 498 -25.76 0.86 -1.82
N ASP A 499 -25.90 1.35 -0.60
CA ASP A 499 -25.74 0.56 0.60
C ASP A 499 -27.05 0.53 1.40
N VAL A 500 -27.59 -0.68 1.62
CA VAL A 500 -28.88 -0.98 2.29
C VAL A 500 -30.05 -0.07 1.85
N SER A 501 -30.13 1.15 2.37
CA SER A 501 -31.20 2.12 2.15
C SER A 501 -30.76 3.48 1.58
N TRP A 502 -29.47 3.72 1.37
CA TRP A 502 -28.93 5.01 0.95
C TRP A 502 -27.88 4.87 -0.17
N TRP A 503 -27.54 5.99 -0.79
CA TRP A 503 -26.52 6.06 -1.84
C TRP A 503 -25.29 6.80 -1.33
N ARG A 504 -24.12 6.22 -1.60
CA ARG A 504 -22.83 6.85 -1.38
C ARG A 504 -22.24 7.30 -2.69
N ASP A 505 -21.85 8.56 -2.75
CA ASP A 505 -21.14 9.13 -3.88
C ASP A 505 -19.64 9.17 -3.54
N VAL A 506 -18.83 8.53 -4.38
CA VAL A 506 -17.38 8.44 -4.22
C VAL A 506 -16.71 9.09 -5.43
N PRO A 507 -16.04 10.23 -5.26
CA PRO A 507 -15.34 10.89 -6.36
C PRO A 507 -14.20 10.02 -6.91
N LEU A 508 -14.18 9.82 -8.23
CA LEU A 508 -13.07 9.18 -8.93
C LEU A 508 -11.93 10.20 -9.13
N GLY A 509 -10.70 9.74 -8.98
CA GLY A 509 -9.50 10.58 -9.02
C GLY A 509 -9.10 11.17 -7.67
N ALA A 510 -9.91 10.98 -6.62
CA ALA A 510 -9.65 11.45 -5.27
C ALA A 510 -9.36 10.28 -4.31
N LYS A 511 -8.52 10.52 -3.29
CA LYS A 511 -8.19 9.54 -2.23
C LYS A 511 -7.75 8.17 -2.74
N GLY A 512 -7.08 8.16 -3.90
CA GLY A 512 -6.59 6.97 -4.61
C GLY A 512 -7.66 6.15 -5.33
N VAL A 513 -8.92 6.60 -5.37
CA VAL A 513 -10.03 5.87 -6.00
C VAL A 513 -10.05 6.11 -7.51
N PHE A 514 -10.24 5.06 -8.30
CA PHE A 514 -10.41 5.12 -9.74
C PHE A 514 -11.34 4.03 -10.22
N ALA A 515 -11.88 4.22 -11.42
CA ALA A 515 -12.65 3.20 -12.12
C ALA A 515 -11.95 2.87 -13.43
N MET A 516 -11.73 1.57 -13.66
CA MET A 516 -11.02 1.06 -14.82
C MET A 516 -11.88 0.05 -15.55
N GLU A 517 -11.89 0.11 -16.88
CA GLU A 517 -12.63 -0.84 -17.71
C GLU A 517 -12.26 -2.27 -17.36
N VAL A 518 -13.25 -3.16 -17.27
CA VAL A 518 -13.04 -4.54 -16.82
C VAL A 518 -11.94 -5.24 -17.62
N GLY A 519 -11.89 -5.05 -18.94
CA GLY A 519 -10.86 -5.66 -19.78
C GLY A 519 -9.47 -5.09 -19.55
N ALA A 520 -9.34 -3.80 -19.22
CA ALA A 520 -8.08 -3.19 -18.82
C ALA A 520 -7.66 -3.66 -17.43
N PHE A 521 -8.59 -3.69 -16.47
CA PHE A 521 -8.35 -4.19 -15.12
C PHE A 521 -7.86 -5.65 -15.16
N ARG A 522 -8.48 -6.51 -15.97
CA ARG A 522 -8.02 -7.88 -16.19
C ARG A 522 -6.59 -7.97 -16.72
N ARG A 523 -6.19 -7.07 -17.63
CA ARG A 523 -4.85 -7.06 -18.23
C ARG A 523 -3.79 -6.54 -17.27
N TYR A 524 -4.06 -5.44 -16.58
CA TYR A 524 -3.08 -4.71 -15.77
C TYR A 524 -2.91 -5.27 -14.35
N PHE A 525 -3.86 -6.07 -13.88
CA PHE A 525 -3.78 -6.77 -12.60
C PHE A 525 -3.55 -8.27 -12.81
N ALA A 526 -2.77 -8.89 -11.92
CA ALA A 526 -2.50 -10.31 -11.95
C ALA A 526 -3.65 -11.14 -11.37
N GLY A 527 -4.36 -10.62 -10.37
CA GLY A 527 -5.50 -11.32 -9.79
C GLY A 527 -6.37 -10.47 -8.87
N THR A 528 -7.51 -11.05 -8.51
CA THR A 528 -8.50 -10.48 -7.58
C THR A 528 -9.00 -11.57 -6.64
N GLY A 529 -9.25 -11.22 -5.38
CA GLY A 529 -9.70 -12.14 -4.34
C GLY A 529 -10.29 -11.41 -3.14
N GLY A 530 -10.47 -12.12 -2.03
CA GLY A 530 -11.07 -11.56 -0.83
C GLY A 530 -11.31 -12.60 0.25
N ALA A 531 -12.15 -12.25 1.23
CA ALA A 531 -12.67 -13.19 2.21
C ALA A 531 -14.18 -13.04 2.34
N ASP A 532 -14.93 -14.13 2.13
CA ASP A 532 -16.40 -14.14 2.25
C ASP A 532 -16.90 -14.51 3.66
#